data_AF-A0A2S7J6I7-F1
#
_entry.id   AF-A0A2S7J6I7-F1
#
_cell.length_a   1.000
_cell.length_b   1.000
_cell.length_c   1.000
_cell.angle_alpha   90.00
_cell.angle_beta   90.00
_cell.angle_gamma   90.00
#
_symmetry.space_group_name_H-M   'P 1'
#
loop_
_entity.id
_entity.type
_entity.pdbx_description
1 polymer ?
#
loop_
_entity_poly.entity_id
_entity_poly.type
_entity_poly.pdbx_seq_one_letter_code
_entity_poly.pdbx_strand_id
1 'polypeptide(L)'
;MALYTATVDIWQHHARTAHATTVVPDGCCDLIWHALPGQAPQWFVTDLADQRYDVPGTVDERYSGYRMQPGTSIDRARLLAAVAARPGCDAADILPILHDCIRLHAPIHDALLALADSPSVARAARALGVAERTLQRVVSTGTGQPPAYWKRLARLRRAARAIAQVPAQTPLQAATLAETAADWGYVDQAHMTHEFRRWLGTTPAVLRELPGMQVALAATGYG
;
A
#
# COMPACT_ATOMS: atom_id res chain seq x y z
N MET A 1 -20.91 12.93 -9.65
CA MET A 1 -19.45 13.11 -9.59
C MET A 1 -19.00 12.47 -8.29
N ALA A 2 -18.33 11.31 -8.32
CA ALA A 2 -17.79 10.75 -7.09
C ALA A 2 -16.75 11.74 -6.53
N LEU A 3 -16.94 12.18 -5.29
CA LEU A 3 -15.96 13.01 -4.60
C LEU A 3 -14.83 12.09 -4.19
N TYR A 4 -13.77 12.05 -5.00
CA TYR A 4 -12.58 11.29 -4.67
C TYR A 4 -11.75 12.09 -3.65
N THR A 5 -11.72 11.65 -2.40
CA THR A 5 -10.79 12.20 -1.41
C THR A 5 -9.43 11.53 -1.60
N ALA A 6 -8.37 12.33 -1.67
CA ALA A 6 -7.01 11.82 -1.85
C ALA A 6 -6.45 11.13 -0.59
N THR A 7 -7.06 11.32 0.57
CA THR A 7 -6.76 10.61 1.82
C THR A 7 -7.76 9.48 2.03
N VAL A 8 -7.29 8.28 2.40
CA VAL A 8 -8.12 7.08 2.61
C VAL A 8 -8.27 6.66 4.05
N ASP A 9 -7.30 7.02 4.90
CA ASP A 9 -7.26 6.55 6.28
C ASP A 9 -6.42 7.50 7.13
N ILE A 10 -6.71 7.54 8.43
CA ILE A 10 -5.89 8.20 9.43
C ILE A 10 -5.67 7.20 10.55
N TRP A 11 -4.43 6.82 10.77
CA TRP A 11 -4.07 5.80 11.74
C TRP A 11 -3.13 6.36 12.81
N GLN A 12 -3.19 5.76 14.00
CA GLN A 12 -2.30 6.10 15.10
C GLN A 12 -1.71 4.82 15.69
N HIS A 13 -0.45 4.90 16.08
CA HIS A 13 0.24 3.81 16.75
C HIS A 13 1.01 4.35 17.96
N HIS A 14 0.93 3.65 19.08
CA HIS A 14 1.71 3.94 20.27
C HIS A 14 2.41 2.65 20.71
N ALA A 15 3.72 2.61 20.59
CA ALA A 15 4.51 1.43 20.89
C ALA A 15 4.66 1.27 22.40
N ARG A 16 3.82 0.46 23.02
CA ARG A 16 3.92 0.16 24.47
C ARG A 16 5.12 -0.72 24.82
N THR A 17 5.71 -1.38 23.82
CA THR A 17 6.87 -2.26 23.95
C THR A 17 7.79 -2.02 22.76
N ALA A 18 9.08 -2.30 22.94
CA ALA A 18 10.04 -2.29 21.83
C ALA A 18 9.75 -3.51 20.93
N HIS A 19 9.03 -3.29 19.84
CA HIS A 19 8.77 -4.30 18.82
C HIS A 19 8.85 -3.66 17.43
N ALA A 20 9.26 -4.45 16.44
CA ALA A 20 9.31 -3.98 15.06
C ALA A 20 7.91 -3.99 14.42
N THR A 21 7.58 -2.96 13.64
CA THR A 21 6.34 -2.93 12.85
C THR A 21 6.62 -3.38 11.43
N THR A 22 5.90 -4.38 10.95
CA THR A 22 6.01 -4.85 9.57
C THR A 22 5.29 -3.90 8.61
N VAL A 23 5.99 -3.44 7.58
CA VAL A 23 5.44 -2.69 6.46
C VAL A 23 5.44 -3.58 5.23
N VAL A 24 4.35 -3.56 4.48
CA VAL A 24 4.21 -4.34 3.24
C VAL A 24 3.90 -3.40 2.07
N PRO A 25 4.31 -3.77 0.83
CA PRO A 25 3.87 -3.07 -0.37
C PRO A 25 2.34 -3.01 -0.44
N ASP A 26 1.80 -1.81 -0.40
CA ASP A 26 0.36 -1.54 -0.46
C ASP A 26 -0.03 -0.48 -1.49
N GLY A 27 0.95 0.12 -2.16
CA GLY A 27 0.71 1.12 -3.21
C GLY A 27 0.31 2.49 -2.66
N CYS A 28 0.34 2.67 -1.34
CA CYS A 28 0.05 3.93 -0.68
C CYS A 28 1.34 4.64 -0.25
N CYS A 29 1.21 5.94 -0.04
CA CYS A 29 2.15 6.73 0.72
C CYS A 29 1.42 7.33 1.91
N ASP A 30 2.16 7.61 2.98
CA ASP A 30 1.66 8.18 4.21
C ASP A 30 2.45 9.46 4.50
N LEU A 31 1.76 10.53 4.87
CA LEU A 31 2.40 11.60 5.66
C LEU A 31 2.39 11.12 7.11
N ILE A 32 3.56 11.06 7.74
CA ILE A 32 3.72 10.53 9.09
C ILE A 32 4.26 11.61 10.01
N TRP A 33 3.59 11.77 11.14
CA TRP A 33 4.11 12.41 12.33
C TRP A 33 4.67 11.33 13.26
N HIS A 34 5.91 11.47 13.68
CA HIS A 34 6.59 10.53 14.57
C HIS A 34 7.16 11.28 15.78
N ALA A 35 6.83 10.83 16.97
CA ALA A 35 7.30 11.40 18.23
C ALA A 35 7.98 10.33 19.09
N LEU A 36 9.27 10.51 19.31
CA LEU A 36 10.04 9.73 20.28
C LEU A 36 9.93 10.36 21.68
N PRO A 37 10.05 9.57 22.76
CA PRO A 37 10.08 10.09 24.13
C PRO A 37 11.18 11.14 24.32
N GLY A 38 10.81 12.32 24.82
CA GLY A 38 11.75 13.40 25.12
C GLY A 38 12.36 14.11 23.90
N GLN A 39 11.92 13.81 22.67
CA GLN A 39 12.39 14.47 21.46
C GLN A 39 11.29 15.30 20.79
N ALA A 40 11.70 16.31 20.02
CA ALA A 40 10.76 17.02 19.15
C ALA A 40 10.22 16.05 18.07
N PRO A 41 8.92 16.11 17.76
CA PRO A 41 8.36 15.26 16.73
C PRO A 41 8.89 15.62 15.36
N GLN A 42 8.90 14.64 14.45
CA GLN A 42 9.33 14.78 13.08
C GLN A 42 8.19 14.44 12.12
N TRP A 43 8.19 15.14 10.99
CA TRP A 43 7.29 14.86 9.88
C TRP A 43 8.08 14.30 8.70
N PHE A 44 7.55 13.27 8.06
CA PHE A 44 8.09 12.74 6.81
C PHE A 44 6.98 12.15 5.94
N VAL A 45 7.24 12.02 4.64
CA VAL A 45 6.34 11.34 3.70
C VAL A 45 7.00 10.06 3.23
N THR A 46 6.33 8.92 3.39
CA THR A 46 6.88 7.63 2.94
C THR A 46 6.95 7.56 1.41
N ASP A 47 7.87 6.74 0.92
CA ASP A 47 7.88 6.31 -0.48
C ASP A 47 7.02 5.06 -0.65
N LEU A 48 6.74 4.68 -1.90
CA LEU A 48 6.09 3.41 -2.19
C LEU A 48 7.01 2.27 -1.76
N ALA A 49 6.56 1.46 -0.81
CA ALA A 49 7.25 0.22 -0.47
C ALA A 49 7.23 -0.73 -1.68
N ASP A 50 8.41 -1.15 -2.12
CA ASP A 50 8.59 -2.11 -3.22
C ASP A 50 8.80 -3.54 -2.70
N GLN A 51 9.22 -3.67 -1.44
CA GLN A 51 9.33 -4.91 -0.69
C GLN A 51 8.88 -4.73 0.76
N ARG A 52 8.62 -5.83 1.46
CA ARG A 52 8.42 -5.82 2.91
C ARG A 52 9.71 -5.41 3.60
N TYR A 53 9.57 -4.56 4.61
CA TYR A 53 10.60 -4.30 5.60
C TYR A 53 9.98 -4.15 6.97
N ASP A 54 10.81 -4.22 8.01
CA ASP A 54 10.38 -3.99 9.38
C ASP A 54 10.96 -2.66 9.88
N VAL A 55 10.12 -1.82 10.48
CA VAL A 55 10.53 -0.57 11.14
C VAL A 55 10.78 -0.89 12.61
N PRO A 56 12.03 -0.77 13.12
CA PRO A 56 12.32 -1.00 14.53
C PRO A 56 11.52 -0.04 15.40
N GLY A 57 10.92 -0.56 16.47
CA GLY A 57 10.15 0.25 17.40
C GLY A 57 10.84 0.47 18.74
N THR A 58 10.61 1.64 19.33
CA THR A 58 11.08 2.05 20.66
C THR A 58 9.91 2.20 21.63
N VAL A 59 10.11 1.87 22.90
CA VAL A 59 9.07 2.04 23.93
C VAL A 59 8.62 3.50 23.99
N ASP A 60 7.31 3.71 24.10
CA ASP A 60 6.59 4.97 24.20
C ASP A 60 6.72 5.92 22.99
N GLU A 61 7.22 5.44 21.85
CA GLU A 61 7.15 6.22 20.61
C GLU A 61 5.73 6.22 20.03
N ARG A 62 5.38 7.31 19.35
CA ARG A 62 4.06 7.51 18.77
C ARG A 62 4.16 7.86 17.29
N TYR A 63 3.30 7.25 16.50
CA TYR A 63 3.10 7.57 15.10
C TYR A 63 1.65 8.03 14.86
N SER A 64 1.48 8.96 13.95
CA SER A 64 0.18 9.28 13.34
C SER A 64 0.38 9.43 11.85
N GLY A 65 -0.32 8.62 11.06
CA GLY A 65 -0.19 8.60 9.62
C GLY A 65 -1.46 9.01 8.91
N TYR A 66 -1.28 9.76 7.83
CA TYR A 66 -2.33 10.20 6.92
C TYR A 66 -2.13 9.48 5.59
N ARG A 67 -2.91 8.43 5.37
CA ARG A 67 -2.74 7.54 4.23
C ARG A 67 -3.37 8.12 2.99
N MET A 68 -2.61 8.15 1.91
CA MET A 68 -3.06 8.69 0.63
C MET A 68 -3.50 7.56 -0.30
N GLN A 69 -4.47 7.85 -1.17
CA GLN A 69 -4.91 6.97 -2.24
C GLN A 69 -3.71 6.59 -3.13
N PRO A 70 -3.64 5.35 -3.63
CA PRO A 70 -2.65 4.96 -4.63
C PRO A 70 -2.64 5.90 -5.83
N GLY A 71 -1.45 6.29 -6.27
CA GLY A 71 -1.29 7.22 -7.41
C GLY A 71 -1.61 8.69 -7.10
N THR A 72 -1.79 9.06 -5.83
CA THR A 72 -1.89 10.46 -5.41
C THR A 72 -0.58 11.19 -5.72
N SER A 73 -0.69 12.33 -6.41
CA SER A 73 0.44 13.24 -6.60
C SER A 73 0.65 14.08 -5.35
N ILE A 74 1.89 14.21 -4.91
CA ILE A 74 2.27 14.88 -3.65
C ILE A 74 3.29 15.97 -3.97
N ASP A 75 2.97 17.23 -3.66
CA ASP A 75 3.98 18.28 -3.56
C ASP A 75 4.71 18.13 -2.22
N ARG A 76 5.69 17.22 -2.19
CA ARG A 76 6.42 16.83 -0.97
C ARG A 76 7.10 18.02 -0.30
N ALA A 77 7.70 18.92 -1.09
CA ALA A 77 8.42 20.06 -0.55
C ALA A 77 7.47 21.03 0.14
N ARG A 78 6.35 21.39 -0.51
CA ARG A 78 5.33 22.25 0.09
C ARG A 78 4.67 21.61 1.30
N LEU A 79 4.33 20.32 1.22
CA LEU A 79 3.69 19.60 2.30
C LEU A 79 4.57 19.58 3.56
N LEU A 80 5.83 19.16 3.43
CA LEU A 80 6.76 19.08 4.56
C LEU A 80 7.05 20.47 5.15
N ALA A 81 7.19 21.50 4.31
CA ALA A 81 7.37 22.87 4.79
C ALA A 81 6.14 23.36 5.60
N ALA A 82 4.93 23.01 5.18
CA ALA A 82 3.69 23.41 5.86
C ALA A 82 3.48 22.73 7.22
N VAL A 83 3.98 21.50 7.40
CA VAL A 83 3.82 20.74 8.65
C VAL A 83 5.02 20.82 9.59
N ALA A 84 6.21 21.18 9.10
CA ALA A 84 7.48 21.10 9.83
C ALA A 84 7.46 21.72 11.24
N ALA A 85 6.81 22.87 11.40
CA ALA A 85 6.75 23.60 12.67
C ALA A 85 5.58 23.16 13.58
N ARG A 86 4.74 22.22 13.14
CA ARG A 86 3.53 21.83 13.89
C ARG A 86 3.87 20.77 14.95
N PRO A 87 3.63 21.04 16.25
CA PRO A 87 3.93 20.09 17.31
C PRO A 87 2.92 18.95 17.40
N GLY A 88 1.70 19.16 16.89
CA GLY A 88 0.59 18.21 16.95
C GLY A 88 0.19 17.65 15.59
N CYS A 89 -0.55 16.54 15.64
CA CYS A 89 -0.98 15.76 14.48
C CYS A 89 -2.51 15.58 14.44
N ASP A 90 -3.27 16.59 14.89
CA ASP A 90 -4.73 16.57 14.84
C ASP A 90 -5.23 16.61 13.39
N ALA A 91 -6.16 15.72 13.04
CA ALA A 91 -6.71 15.64 11.69
C ALA A 91 -7.38 16.95 11.23
N ALA A 92 -8.03 17.70 12.13
CA ALA A 92 -8.67 18.97 11.80
C ALA A 92 -7.67 20.01 11.28
N ASP A 93 -6.42 19.94 11.75
CA ASP A 93 -5.34 20.83 11.35
C ASP A 93 -4.62 20.37 10.09
N ILE A 94 -4.47 19.05 9.91
CA ILE A 94 -3.61 18.49 8.86
C ILE A 94 -4.38 18.26 7.55
N LEU A 95 -5.68 17.90 7.62
CA LEU A 95 -6.48 17.65 6.42
C LEU A 95 -6.57 18.85 5.46
N PRO A 96 -6.72 20.11 5.91
CA PRO A 96 -6.66 21.27 5.01
C PRO A 96 -5.30 21.42 4.31
N ILE A 97 -4.20 21.16 5.01
CA ILE A 97 -2.85 21.23 4.43
C ILE A 97 -2.68 20.15 3.36
N LEU A 98 -3.14 18.92 3.65
CA LEU A 98 -3.13 17.83 2.68
C LEU A 98 -3.94 18.21 1.44
N HIS A 99 -5.15 18.74 1.60
CA HIS A 99 -5.99 19.19 0.49
C HIS A 99 -5.26 20.14 -0.48
N ASP A 100 -4.43 21.04 0.06
CA ASP A 100 -3.67 22.00 -0.73
C ASP A 100 -2.40 21.42 -1.40
N CYS A 101 -1.86 20.32 -0.87
CA CYS A 101 -0.56 19.78 -1.28
C CYS A 101 -0.65 18.44 -2.04
N ILE A 102 -1.81 17.77 -2.02
CA ILE A 102 -1.99 16.48 -2.68
C ILE A 102 -3.12 16.53 -3.71
N ARG A 103 -2.98 15.76 -4.78
CA ARG A 103 -3.94 15.70 -5.88
C ARG A 103 -4.17 14.26 -6.31
N LEU A 104 -5.42 13.82 -6.27
CA LEU A 104 -5.83 12.57 -6.90
C LEU A 104 -6.37 12.87 -8.29
N HIS A 105 -5.61 12.50 -9.32
CA HIS A 105 -6.01 12.72 -10.71
C HIS A 105 -6.88 11.56 -11.18
N ALA A 106 -8.12 11.85 -11.59
CA ALA A 106 -9.08 10.84 -12.05
C ALA A 106 -8.51 9.87 -13.11
N PRO A 107 -7.77 10.31 -14.17
CA PRO A 107 -7.21 9.38 -15.14
C PRO A 107 -6.21 8.38 -14.56
N ILE A 108 -5.47 8.76 -13.51
CA ILE A 108 -4.54 7.86 -12.82
C ILE A 108 -5.35 6.90 -11.95
N HIS A 109 -6.27 7.43 -11.15
CA HIS A 109 -7.11 6.65 -10.25
C HIS A 109 -7.91 5.57 -11.00
N ASP A 110 -8.61 5.95 -12.08
CA ASP A 110 -9.39 5.04 -12.92
C ASP A 110 -8.50 4.00 -13.60
N ALA A 111 -7.29 4.39 -14.04
CA ALA A 111 -6.31 3.46 -14.59
C ALA A 111 -5.84 2.43 -13.58
N LEU A 112 -5.59 2.84 -12.34
CA LEU A 112 -5.20 1.92 -11.26
C LEU A 112 -6.35 0.95 -10.91
N LEU A 113 -7.58 1.44 -10.77
CA LEU A 113 -8.75 0.57 -10.55
C LEU A 113 -8.91 -0.46 -11.68
N ALA A 114 -8.88 -0.01 -12.94
CA ALA A 114 -8.99 -0.90 -14.09
C ALA A 114 -7.85 -1.94 -14.15
N LEU A 115 -6.63 -1.57 -13.75
CA LEU A 115 -5.50 -2.48 -13.71
C LEU A 115 -5.65 -3.56 -12.64
N ALA A 116 -6.21 -3.21 -11.48
CA ALA A 116 -6.51 -4.13 -10.40
C ALA A 116 -7.56 -5.16 -10.82
N ASP A 117 -8.61 -4.74 -11.55
CA ASP A 117 -9.76 -5.60 -11.85
C ASP A 117 -9.66 -6.36 -13.19
N SER A 118 -8.69 -6.02 -14.03
CA SER A 118 -8.51 -6.67 -15.32
C SER A 118 -7.47 -7.81 -15.27
N PRO A 119 -7.54 -8.83 -16.14
CA PRO A 119 -6.51 -9.87 -16.22
C PRO A 119 -5.23 -9.41 -16.93
N SER A 120 -5.30 -8.39 -17.79
CA SER A 120 -4.13 -7.87 -18.54
C SER A 120 -4.16 -6.34 -18.63
N VAL A 121 -3.04 -5.73 -19.04
CA VAL A 121 -2.95 -4.29 -19.32
C VAL A 121 -3.86 -3.93 -20.50
N ALA A 122 -3.86 -4.76 -21.55
CA ALA A 122 -4.74 -4.64 -22.71
C ALA A 122 -6.23 -4.59 -22.35
N ARG A 123 -6.66 -5.46 -21.43
CA ARG A 123 -8.06 -5.50 -20.95
C ARG A 123 -8.40 -4.26 -20.12
N ALA A 124 -7.49 -3.80 -19.27
CA ALA A 124 -7.67 -2.56 -18.51
C ALA A 124 -7.82 -1.34 -19.44
N ALA A 125 -6.95 -1.21 -20.45
CA ALA A 125 -7.01 -0.13 -21.42
C ALA A 125 -8.33 -0.15 -22.21
N ARG A 126 -8.76 -1.34 -22.65
CA ARG A 126 -10.04 -1.54 -23.33
C ARG A 126 -11.24 -1.16 -22.45
N ALA A 127 -11.22 -1.53 -21.17
CA ALA A 127 -12.28 -1.19 -20.22
C ALA A 127 -12.44 0.33 -20.04
N LEU A 128 -11.34 1.08 -20.17
CA LEU A 128 -11.32 2.55 -20.11
C LEU A 128 -11.53 3.22 -21.47
N GLY A 129 -11.68 2.46 -22.57
CA GLY A 129 -11.84 3.02 -23.91
C GLY A 129 -10.59 3.72 -24.45
N VAL A 130 -9.39 3.37 -23.96
CA VAL A 130 -8.12 3.99 -24.39
C VAL A 130 -7.17 2.96 -25.00
N ALA A 131 -6.21 3.45 -25.80
CA ALA A 131 -5.10 2.61 -26.28
C ALA A 131 -4.16 2.22 -25.12
N GLU A 132 -3.56 1.03 -25.21
CA GLU A 132 -2.60 0.53 -24.19
C GLU A 132 -1.45 1.50 -23.93
N ARG A 133 -0.90 2.11 -25.00
CA ARG A 133 0.15 3.14 -24.89
C ARG A 133 -0.30 4.36 -24.08
N THR A 134 -1.56 4.75 -24.20
CA THR A 134 -2.12 5.88 -23.42
C THR A 134 -2.20 5.51 -21.95
N LEU A 135 -2.73 4.33 -21.62
CA LEU A 135 -2.76 3.84 -20.24
C LEU A 135 -1.35 3.75 -19.65
N GLN A 136 -0.41 3.17 -20.40
CA GLN A 136 0.99 3.06 -19.96
C GLN A 136 1.60 4.41 -19.64
N ARG A 137 1.45 5.39 -20.53
CA ARG A 137 1.96 6.74 -20.30
C ARG A 137 1.33 7.39 -19.07
N VAL A 138 0.00 7.34 -18.94
CA VAL A 138 -0.72 7.96 -17.80
C VAL A 138 -0.24 7.38 -16.47
N VAL A 139 -0.16 6.05 -16.37
CA VAL A 139 0.26 5.38 -15.14
C VAL A 139 1.74 5.63 -14.85
N SER A 140 2.63 5.43 -15.82
CA SER A 140 4.07 5.62 -15.61
C SER A 140 4.45 7.05 -15.26
N THR A 141 3.90 8.05 -15.96
CA THR A 141 4.17 9.45 -15.65
C THR A 141 3.50 9.87 -14.34
N GLY A 142 2.30 9.35 -14.06
CA GLY A 142 1.50 9.74 -12.90
C GLY A 142 1.99 9.15 -11.58
N THR A 143 2.52 7.92 -11.59
CA THR A 143 2.89 7.20 -10.35
C THR A 143 4.37 6.86 -10.26
N GLY A 144 5.16 7.13 -11.31
CA GLY A 144 6.55 6.69 -11.40
C GLY A 144 6.75 5.17 -11.59
N GLN A 145 5.68 4.38 -11.72
CA GLN A 145 5.73 2.93 -11.85
C GLN A 145 4.97 2.46 -13.10
N PRO A 146 5.42 1.41 -13.81
CA PRO A 146 4.73 0.90 -14.99
C PRO A 146 3.41 0.19 -14.62
N PRO A 147 2.45 0.07 -15.56
CA PRO A 147 1.21 -0.69 -15.32
C PRO A 147 1.44 -2.11 -14.80
N ALA A 148 2.51 -2.77 -15.25
CA ALA A 148 2.86 -4.11 -14.80
C ALA A 148 3.21 -4.18 -13.31
N TYR A 149 3.79 -3.12 -12.73
CA TYR A 149 4.04 -3.04 -11.28
C TYR A 149 2.71 -3.08 -10.52
N TRP A 150 1.78 -2.19 -10.88
CA TRP A 150 0.47 -2.11 -10.24
C TRP A 150 -0.33 -3.41 -10.40
N LYS A 151 -0.37 -4.01 -11.59
CA LYS A 151 -1.05 -5.31 -11.76
C LYS A 151 -0.49 -6.40 -10.84
N ARG A 152 0.85 -6.51 -10.77
CA ARG A 152 1.51 -7.50 -9.90
C ARG A 152 1.23 -7.23 -8.44
N LEU A 153 1.26 -5.97 -8.02
CA LEU A 153 0.94 -5.56 -6.65
C LEU A 153 -0.50 -5.92 -6.26
N ALA A 154 -1.48 -5.60 -7.12
CA ALA A 154 -2.89 -5.93 -6.86
C ALA A 154 -3.07 -7.44 -6.71
N ARG A 155 -2.52 -8.21 -7.66
CA ARG A 155 -2.53 -9.68 -7.64
C ARG A 155 -1.89 -10.24 -6.38
N LEU A 156 -0.69 -9.78 -6.04
CA LEU A 156 0.04 -10.20 -4.85
C LEU A 156 -0.79 -9.96 -3.58
N ARG A 157 -1.32 -8.76 -3.41
CA ARG A 157 -2.06 -8.38 -2.20
C ARG A 157 -3.36 -9.16 -2.04
N ARG A 158 -4.10 -9.37 -3.12
CA ARG A 158 -5.32 -10.19 -3.11
C ARG A 158 -5.03 -11.64 -2.75
N ALA A 159 -4.01 -12.24 -3.37
CA ALA A 159 -3.57 -13.60 -3.02
C ALA A 159 -3.09 -13.69 -1.56
N ALA A 160 -2.28 -12.73 -1.11
CA ALA A 160 -1.75 -12.71 0.26
C ALA A 160 -2.87 -12.56 1.30
N ARG A 161 -3.85 -11.68 1.06
CA ARG A 161 -5.03 -11.52 1.93
C ARG A 161 -5.88 -12.79 1.96
N ALA A 162 -6.14 -13.42 0.81
CA ALA A 162 -6.88 -14.68 0.76
C ALA A 162 -6.18 -15.78 1.58
N ILE A 163 -4.86 -15.90 1.46
CA ILE A 163 -4.06 -16.88 2.22
C ILE A 163 -4.02 -16.55 3.72
N ALA A 164 -3.95 -15.27 4.08
CA ALA A 164 -3.92 -14.81 5.48
C ALA A 164 -5.27 -15.01 6.20
N GLN A 165 -6.38 -15.04 5.47
CA GLN A 165 -7.72 -15.28 6.01
C GLN A 165 -8.00 -16.75 6.33
N VAL A 166 -7.22 -17.69 5.79
CA VAL A 166 -7.34 -19.11 6.14
C VAL A 166 -6.82 -19.32 7.58
N PRO A 167 -7.59 -19.96 8.47
CA PRO A 167 -7.19 -20.16 9.85
C PRO A 167 -5.83 -20.86 9.96
N ALA A 168 -4.98 -20.39 10.89
CA ALA A 168 -3.64 -20.94 11.09
C ALA A 168 -3.66 -22.43 11.48
N GLN A 169 -4.74 -22.89 12.11
CA GLN A 169 -4.95 -24.27 12.53
C GLN A 169 -5.35 -25.18 11.35
N THR A 170 -5.78 -24.62 10.23
CA THR A 170 -6.12 -25.37 9.02
C THR A 170 -4.85 -25.62 8.20
N PRO A 171 -4.45 -26.88 7.97
CA PRO A 171 -3.27 -27.19 7.17
C PRO A 171 -3.38 -26.57 5.78
N LEU A 172 -2.36 -25.80 5.39
CA LEU A 172 -2.32 -25.21 4.05
C LEU A 172 -1.89 -26.27 3.04
N GLN A 173 -2.88 -26.87 2.38
CA GLN A 173 -2.63 -27.91 1.39
C GLN A 173 -2.08 -27.30 0.09
N ALA A 174 -1.27 -28.09 -0.63
CA ALA A 174 -0.77 -27.70 -1.95
C ALA A 174 -1.91 -27.38 -2.93
N ALA A 175 -3.03 -28.11 -2.85
CA ALA A 175 -4.23 -27.86 -3.66
C ALA A 175 -4.76 -26.43 -3.43
N THR A 176 -4.93 -26.01 -2.19
CA THR A 176 -5.39 -24.65 -1.84
C THR A 176 -4.45 -23.57 -2.37
N LEU A 177 -3.14 -23.80 -2.33
CA LEU A 177 -2.15 -22.86 -2.88
C LEU A 177 -2.19 -22.79 -4.41
N ALA A 178 -2.41 -23.93 -5.07
CA ALA A 178 -2.57 -23.99 -6.52
C ALA A 178 -3.88 -23.33 -6.98
N GLU A 179 -4.98 -23.55 -6.26
CA GLU A 179 -6.27 -22.89 -6.47
C GLU A 179 -6.13 -21.38 -6.30
N THR A 180 -5.54 -20.91 -5.19
CA THR A 180 -5.29 -19.48 -4.96
C THR A 180 -4.42 -18.88 -6.07
N ALA A 181 -3.39 -19.62 -6.52
CA ALA A 181 -2.55 -19.18 -7.62
C ALA A 181 -3.37 -19.00 -8.90
N ALA A 182 -4.24 -19.95 -9.24
CA ALA A 182 -5.12 -19.87 -10.40
C ALA A 182 -6.14 -18.71 -10.30
N ASP A 183 -6.82 -18.57 -9.15
CA ASP A 183 -7.84 -17.54 -8.90
C ASP A 183 -7.29 -16.13 -9.11
N TRP A 184 -6.05 -15.90 -8.71
CA TRP A 184 -5.40 -14.60 -8.84
C TRP A 184 -4.52 -14.46 -10.09
N GLY A 185 -4.55 -15.42 -11.01
CA GLY A 185 -3.90 -15.30 -12.32
C GLY A 185 -2.38 -15.47 -12.28
N TYR A 186 -1.88 -16.35 -11.43
CA TYR A 186 -0.54 -16.91 -11.53
C TYR A 186 -0.54 -18.12 -12.47
N VAL A 187 0.57 -18.31 -13.18
CA VAL A 187 0.80 -19.49 -14.03
C VAL A 187 0.70 -20.79 -13.24
N ASP A 188 1.28 -20.81 -12.04
CA ASP A 188 1.27 -21.94 -11.12
C ASP A 188 1.62 -21.47 -9.69
N GLN A 189 1.57 -22.40 -8.74
CA GLN A 189 1.95 -22.17 -7.34
C GLN A 189 3.41 -21.73 -7.17
N ALA A 190 4.34 -22.25 -7.99
CA ALA A 190 5.76 -21.94 -7.86
C ALA A 190 6.02 -20.48 -8.20
N HIS A 191 5.45 -20.00 -9.30
CA HIS A 191 5.48 -18.60 -9.72
C HIS A 191 4.86 -17.68 -8.65
N MET A 192 3.71 -18.05 -8.06
CA MET A 192 3.15 -17.30 -6.93
C MET A 192 4.13 -17.24 -5.75
N THR A 193 4.74 -18.36 -5.39
CA THR A 193 5.70 -18.43 -4.28
C THR A 193 6.94 -17.55 -4.54
N HIS A 194 7.41 -17.48 -5.79
CA HIS A 194 8.50 -16.57 -6.18
C HIS A 194 8.13 -15.10 -6.02
N GLU A 195 6.92 -14.68 -6.40
CA GLU A 195 6.48 -13.31 -6.18
C GLU A 195 6.32 -12.99 -4.69
N PHE A 196 5.78 -13.92 -3.88
CA PHE A 196 5.70 -13.74 -2.43
C PHE A 196 7.08 -13.53 -1.81
N ARG A 197 8.08 -14.34 -2.18
CA ARG A 197 9.45 -14.16 -1.69
C ARG A 197 10.03 -12.82 -2.12
N ARG A 198 9.82 -12.43 -3.37
CA ARG A 198 10.35 -11.17 -3.91
C ARG A 198 9.78 -9.94 -3.21
N TRP A 199 8.48 -9.89 -2.98
CA TRP A 199 7.81 -8.70 -2.46
C TRP A 199 7.60 -8.72 -0.96
N LEU A 200 7.38 -9.89 -0.36
CA LEU A 200 7.04 -10.04 1.06
C LEU A 200 8.15 -10.72 1.87
N GLY A 201 9.25 -11.12 1.23
CA GLY A 201 10.38 -11.77 1.89
C GLY A 201 10.07 -13.16 2.47
N THR A 202 8.90 -13.74 2.16
CA THR A 202 8.42 -14.98 2.78
C THR A 202 7.61 -15.83 1.81
N THR A 203 7.24 -17.04 2.21
CA THR A 203 6.38 -17.94 1.42
C THR A 203 4.91 -17.78 1.82
N PRO A 204 3.96 -18.19 0.96
CA PRO A 204 2.54 -18.24 1.33
C PRO A 204 2.25 -18.99 2.65
N ALA A 205 2.96 -20.09 2.90
CA ALA A 205 2.76 -20.91 4.09
C ALA A 205 3.26 -20.24 5.36
N VAL A 206 4.43 -19.58 5.33
CA VAL A 206 4.98 -18.89 6.50
C VAL A 206 4.25 -17.57 6.76
N LEU A 207 3.73 -16.92 5.73
CA LEU A 207 3.01 -15.64 5.82
C LEU A 207 1.90 -15.64 6.88
N ARG A 208 1.11 -16.72 7.00
CA ARG A 208 0.03 -16.83 7.99
C ARG A 208 0.52 -16.96 9.43
N GLU A 209 1.76 -17.35 9.63
CA GLU A 209 2.35 -17.53 10.96
C GLU A 209 2.92 -16.23 11.52
N LEU A 210 2.93 -15.16 10.72
CA LEU A 210 3.49 -13.86 11.06
C LEU A 210 2.37 -12.86 11.41
N PRO A 211 2.10 -12.58 12.69
CA PRO A 211 1.00 -11.69 13.09
C PRO A 211 1.13 -10.28 12.50
N GLY A 212 2.35 -9.73 12.45
CA GLY A 212 2.62 -8.41 11.86
C GLY A 212 2.24 -8.35 10.37
N MET A 213 2.40 -9.46 9.64
CA MET A 213 2.02 -9.55 8.23
C MET A 213 0.50 -9.56 8.05
N GLN A 214 -0.23 -10.27 8.92
CA GLN A 214 -1.70 -10.28 8.88
C GLN A 214 -2.26 -8.87 9.10
N VAL A 215 -1.74 -8.15 10.10
CA VAL A 215 -2.13 -6.76 10.39
C VAL A 215 -1.80 -5.84 9.21
N ALA A 216 -0.58 -5.93 8.68
CA ALA A 216 -0.15 -5.08 7.56
C ALA A 216 -0.94 -5.34 6.27
N LEU A 217 -1.33 -6.59 5.99
CA LEU A 217 -2.15 -6.94 4.82
C LEU A 217 -3.62 -6.52 4.97
N ALA A 218 -4.14 -6.50 6.21
CA ALA A 218 -5.50 -6.05 6.50
C ALA A 218 -5.66 -4.52 6.35
N ALA A 219 -4.57 -3.76 6.45
CA ALA A 219 -4.59 -2.32 6.27
C ALA A 219 -5.10 -1.89 4.88
N THR A 220 -5.78 -0.74 4.86
CA THR A 220 -6.32 -0.09 3.66
C THR A 220 -5.21 0.14 2.64
N GLY A 221 -5.40 -0.23 1.38
CA GLY A 221 -4.38 -0.04 0.35
C GLY A 221 -4.86 -0.51 -1.03
N TYR A 222 -3.99 -0.45 -2.01
CA TYR A 222 -4.28 -0.83 -3.40
C TYR A 222 -4.57 -2.33 -3.56
N GLY A 223 -5.52 -2.68 -4.43
CA GLY A 223 -5.82 -4.07 -4.79
C GLY A 223 -6.73 -4.77 -3.80
#